data_AF-A0A948VNS8-F1
#
_entry.id   AF-A0A948VNS8-F1
#
_cell.length_a   1.000
_cell.length_b   1.000
_cell.length_c   1.000
_cell.angle_alpha   90.00
_cell.angle_beta   90.00
_cell.angle_gamma   90.00
#
_symmetry.space_group_name_H-M   'P 1'
#
loop_
_entity.id
_entity.type
_entity.pdbx_description
1 polymer ?
#
loop_
_entity_poly.entity_id
_entity_poly.type
_entity_poly.pdbx_seq_one_letter_code
_entity_poly.pdbx_strand_id
1 'polypeptide(L)'
;METSIGPIPRPRGAKADIGALGAPYTWRTLVVLIAIAALLFVSARRVEVDKFLSLTGEAISAQFGFKESSQVGRGLSRVAQDLFPITLAYRTDVSRVADLDDARLPWLAYIETVQHREYRMNPTTSQLEETVSEKRVLVEPLGYLTLTIGKMIETIEIALWATILAVLLSLPLAYLGAANYTPSKAIYALSRGTVSLLRAIPELISALFLVLAFGFGPVAGFLALGLHGAGFLGKFYAEDIEAADKKPQDALRALGASKVRVLRLAVLPQVMPSYIAYTLYILDRNVRMATVIGLVGAGGIGQELKGRYDLFEYGNVATILVVIFVTVFVLDQISARLRARLIA
;
A
#
# COMPACT_ATOMS: atom_id res chain seq x y z
N MET A 1 -2.69 -28.27 -70.04
CA MET A 1 -4.05 -28.15 -70.59
C MET A 1 -5.03 -28.38 -69.47
N GLU A 2 -5.76 -27.31 -69.16
CA GLU A 2 -7.05 -27.19 -68.45
C GLU A 2 -7.35 -28.01 -67.19
N THR A 3 -7.34 -27.26 -66.09
CA THR A 3 -8.02 -27.50 -64.82
C THR A 3 -9.54 -27.65 -64.99
N SER A 4 -10.09 -28.83 -64.70
CA SER A 4 -11.52 -29.00 -64.44
C SER A 4 -11.71 -29.19 -62.93
N ILE A 5 -12.04 -28.10 -62.25
CA ILE A 5 -12.48 -28.13 -60.85
C ILE A 5 -13.93 -28.60 -60.87
N GLY A 6 -14.18 -29.85 -60.45
CA GLY A 6 -15.53 -30.37 -60.28
C GLY A 6 -16.34 -29.54 -59.28
N PRO A 7 -17.66 -29.40 -59.47
CA PRO A 7 -18.48 -28.57 -58.59
C PRO A 7 -18.50 -29.12 -57.16
N ILE A 8 -18.21 -28.24 -56.20
CA ILE A 8 -18.26 -28.53 -54.76
C ILE A 8 -19.66 -29.03 -54.40
N PRO A 9 -19.81 -30.20 -53.73
CA PRO A 9 -21.13 -30.70 -53.35
C PRO A 9 -21.78 -29.75 -52.34
N ARG A 10 -22.89 -29.12 -52.75
CA ARG A 10 -23.73 -28.36 -51.81
C ARG A 10 -24.43 -29.34 -50.87
N PRO A 11 -24.39 -29.14 -49.54
CA PRO A 11 -25.15 -29.98 -48.62
C PRO A 11 -26.64 -29.88 -48.97
N ARG A 12 -27.23 -31.03 -49.31
CA ARG A 12 -28.68 -31.15 -49.54
C ARG A 12 -29.40 -30.91 -48.22
N GLY A 13 -30.21 -29.87 -48.16
CA GLY A 13 -31.45 -29.90 -47.38
C GLY A 13 -31.43 -29.45 -45.93
N ALA A 14 -30.47 -28.63 -45.48
CA ALA A 14 -30.69 -27.85 -44.25
C ALA A 14 -31.19 -26.45 -44.63
N LYS A 15 -32.51 -26.27 -44.69
CA LYS A 15 -33.08 -24.91 -44.59
C LYS A 15 -32.60 -24.39 -43.24
N ALA A 16 -31.65 -23.45 -43.24
CA ALA A 16 -31.32 -22.71 -42.03
C ALA A 16 -32.62 -22.02 -41.61
N ASP A 17 -33.18 -22.45 -40.49
CA ASP A 17 -34.39 -21.86 -39.94
C ASP A 17 -33.97 -20.52 -39.32
N ILE A 18 -33.85 -19.48 -40.16
CA ILE A 18 -33.43 -18.12 -39.76
C ILE A 18 -34.46 -17.53 -38.76
N GLY A 19 -35.66 -18.12 -38.65
CA GLY A 19 -36.68 -17.78 -37.66
C GLY A 19 -36.47 -18.38 -36.27
N ALA A 20 -35.50 -19.28 -36.07
CA ALA A 20 -35.25 -19.97 -34.79
C ALA A 20 -34.11 -19.37 -33.95
N LEU A 21 -33.49 -18.28 -34.40
CA LEU A 21 -32.56 -17.50 -33.56
C LEU A 21 -33.39 -16.58 -32.66
N GLY A 22 -33.76 -17.08 -31.48
CA GLY A 22 -34.42 -16.27 -30.45
C GLY A 22 -33.67 -14.95 -30.22
N ALA A 23 -34.41 -13.87 -29.99
CA ALA A 23 -33.84 -12.54 -29.85
C ALA A 23 -32.65 -12.57 -28.86
N PRO A 24 -31.47 -12.02 -29.22
CA PRO A 24 -30.24 -12.16 -28.43
C PRO A 24 -30.35 -11.56 -27.03
N TYR A 25 -31.35 -10.71 -26.78
CA TYR A 25 -31.63 -10.10 -25.49
C TYR A 25 -33.10 -10.27 -25.11
N THR A 26 -33.34 -10.90 -23.96
CA THR A 26 -34.65 -10.96 -23.33
C THR A 26 -35.02 -9.59 -22.75
N TRP A 27 -36.31 -9.22 -22.72
CA TRP A 27 -36.81 -8.00 -22.06
C TRP A 27 -36.26 -7.82 -20.63
N ARG A 28 -36.11 -8.91 -19.87
CA ARG A 28 -35.50 -8.91 -18.53
C ARG A 28 -34.07 -8.36 -18.53
N THR A 29 -33.28 -8.72 -19.54
CA THR A 29 -31.91 -8.21 -19.71
C THR A 29 -31.91 -6.71 -19.97
N LEU A 30 -32.85 -6.21 -20.79
CA LEU A 30 -33.00 -4.77 -21.04
C LEU A 30 -33.37 -4.00 -19.77
N VAL A 31 -34.30 -4.51 -18.96
CA VAL A 31 -34.68 -3.89 -17.68
C VAL A 31 -33.50 -3.84 -16.71
N VAL A 32 -32.72 -4.93 -16.61
CA VAL A 32 -31.51 -4.96 -15.76
C VAL A 32 -30.47 -3.95 -16.25
N LEU A 33 -30.24 -3.85 -17.56
CA LEU A 33 -29.30 -2.87 -18.12
C LEU A 33 -29.74 -1.43 -17.86
N ILE A 34 -31.03 -1.13 -17.99
CA ILE A 34 -31.58 0.21 -17.67
C ILE A 34 -31.41 0.50 -16.18
N ALA A 35 -31.68 -0.47 -15.30
CA ALA A 35 -31.49 -0.31 -13.86
C ALA A 35 -30.02 -0.07 -13.49
N ILE A 36 -29.09 -0.82 -14.08
CA ILE A 36 -27.64 -0.60 -13.92
C ILE A 36 -27.26 0.79 -14.42
N ALA A 37 -27.72 1.20 -15.60
CA ALA A 37 -27.42 2.52 -16.16
C ALA A 37 -27.96 3.65 -15.27
N ALA A 38 -29.16 3.52 -14.73
CA ALA A 38 -29.73 4.48 -13.79
C ALA A 38 -28.93 4.55 -12.48
N LEU A 39 -28.52 3.40 -11.93
CA LEU A 39 -27.66 3.35 -10.74
C LEU A 39 -26.30 3.99 -10.99
N LEU A 40 -25.69 3.71 -12.15
CA LEU A 40 -24.42 4.33 -12.55
C LEU A 40 -24.56 5.83 -12.73
N PHE A 41 -25.64 6.30 -13.34
CA PHE A 41 -25.89 7.74 -13.51
C PHE A 41 -26.05 8.45 -12.16
N VAL A 42 -26.81 7.85 -11.24
CA VAL A 42 -26.98 8.36 -9.88
C VAL A 42 -25.66 8.34 -9.12
N SER A 43 -24.87 7.28 -9.24
CA SER A 43 -23.53 7.17 -8.65
C SER A 43 -22.57 8.22 -9.22
N ALA A 44 -22.57 8.43 -10.54
CA ALA A 44 -21.71 9.39 -11.21
C ALA A 44 -21.94 10.81 -10.71
N ARG A 45 -23.20 11.18 -10.44
CA ARG A 45 -23.54 12.47 -9.83
C ARG A 45 -23.09 12.58 -8.37
N ARG A 46 -23.20 11.51 -7.58
CA ARG A 46 -22.72 11.50 -6.18
C ARG A 46 -21.20 11.62 -6.06
N VAL A 47 -20.46 11.17 -7.08
CA VAL A 47 -18.99 11.19 -7.13
C VAL A 47 -18.47 12.39 -7.94
N GLU A 48 -19.34 13.32 -8.37
CA GLU A 48 -18.99 14.52 -9.14
C GLU A 48 -18.19 14.21 -10.43
N VAL A 49 -18.50 13.11 -11.12
CA VAL A 49 -17.79 12.70 -12.36
C VAL A 49 -17.90 13.77 -13.45
N ASP A 50 -19.01 14.49 -13.48
CA ASP A 50 -19.25 15.64 -14.34
C ASP A 50 -18.24 16.78 -14.11
N LYS A 51 -17.95 17.08 -12.84
CA LYS A 51 -16.95 18.08 -12.46
C LYS A 51 -15.53 17.62 -12.76
N PHE A 52 -15.23 16.34 -12.58
CA PHE A 52 -13.93 15.78 -12.98
C PHE A 52 -13.70 15.92 -14.49
N LEU A 53 -14.71 15.58 -15.30
CA LEU A 53 -14.62 15.67 -16.77
C LEU A 53 -14.47 17.11 -17.24
N SER A 54 -15.17 18.07 -16.62
CA SER A 54 -15.02 19.49 -16.97
C SER A 54 -13.63 20.00 -16.60
N LEU A 55 -13.15 19.76 -15.38
CA LEU A 55 -11.83 20.18 -14.92
C LEU A 55 -10.69 19.57 -15.74
N THR A 56 -10.83 18.30 -16.15
CA THR A 56 -9.85 17.62 -17.01
C THR A 56 -9.87 18.21 -18.43
N GLY A 57 -11.06 18.47 -18.98
CA GLY A 57 -11.20 19.15 -20.27
C GLY A 57 -10.57 20.55 -20.26
N GLU A 58 -10.72 21.30 -19.16
CA GLU A 58 -10.05 22.58 -18.96
C GLU A 58 -8.54 22.47 -18.85
N ALA A 59 -8.02 21.43 -18.18
CA ALA A 59 -6.58 21.17 -18.11
C ALA A 59 -5.98 20.84 -19.48
N ILE A 60 -6.64 19.96 -20.24
CA ILE A 60 -6.20 19.58 -21.59
C ILE A 60 -6.26 20.77 -22.54
N SER A 61 -7.38 21.50 -22.56
CA SER A 61 -7.51 22.69 -23.41
C SER A 61 -6.49 23.77 -23.07
N ALA A 62 -6.15 23.95 -21.78
CA ALA A 62 -5.09 24.87 -21.37
C ALA A 62 -3.68 24.40 -21.80
N GLN A 63 -3.40 23.09 -21.78
CA GLN A 63 -2.11 22.53 -22.22
C GLN A 63 -1.86 22.73 -23.72
N PHE A 64 -2.93 22.70 -24.54
CA PHE A 64 -2.86 22.95 -25.98
C PHE A 64 -3.06 24.44 -26.35
N GLY A 65 -3.08 25.36 -25.37
CA GLY A 65 -3.17 26.80 -25.61
C GLY A 65 -4.55 27.33 -26.00
N PHE A 66 -5.62 26.51 -25.88
CA PHE A 66 -6.99 26.93 -26.18
C PHE A 66 -7.66 27.71 -25.02
N LYS A 67 -7.08 27.68 -23.80
CA LYS A 67 -7.53 28.43 -22.62
C LYS A 67 -6.33 28.90 -21.79
N GLU A 68 -6.32 30.16 -21.34
CA GLU A 68 -5.20 30.76 -20.59
C GLU A 68 -5.02 30.26 -19.15
N SER A 69 -6.06 29.65 -18.54
CA SER A 69 -5.90 29.16 -17.17
C SER A 69 -6.76 27.93 -16.86
N SER A 70 -6.10 26.86 -16.44
CA SER A 70 -6.74 25.69 -15.83
C SER A 70 -6.70 25.84 -14.30
N GLN A 71 -7.85 25.68 -13.64
CA GLN A 71 -7.91 25.61 -12.17
C GLN A 71 -7.04 24.47 -11.63
N VAL A 72 -7.03 23.32 -12.32
CA VAL A 72 -6.21 22.15 -11.99
C VAL A 72 -4.72 22.46 -12.15
N GLY A 73 -4.34 23.09 -13.27
CA GLY A 73 -2.95 23.51 -13.51
C GLY A 73 -2.41 24.45 -12.43
N ARG A 74 -3.21 25.45 -12.01
CA ARG A 74 -2.85 26.36 -10.90
C ARG A 74 -2.79 25.67 -9.54
N GLY A 75 -3.61 24.64 -9.31
CA GLY A 75 -3.57 23.84 -8.09
C GLY A 75 -2.29 23.01 -8.02
N LEU A 76 -1.97 22.29 -9.09
CA LEU A 76 -0.73 21.50 -9.21
C LEU A 76 0.52 22.37 -9.12
N SER A 77 0.51 23.54 -9.78
CA SER A 77 1.63 24.50 -9.70
C SER A 77 1.85 25.01 -8.27
N ARG A 78 0.78 25.28 -7.51
CA ARG A 78 0.90 25.71 -6.11
C ARG A 78 1.48 24.61 -5.23
N VAL A 79 0.96 23.38 -5.34
CA VAL A 79 1.50 22.24 -4.59
C VAL A 79 2.97 21.99 -4.93
N ALA A 80 3.35 22.08 -6.21
CA ALA A 80 4.75 21.97 -6.61
C ALA A 80 5.59 23.09 -5.99
N GLN A 81 5.13 24.35 -6.07
CA GLN A 81 5.84 25.48 -5.47
C GLN A 81 5.97 25.35 -3.95
N ASP A 82 4.96 24.85 -3.24
CA ASP A 82 5.00 24.69 -1.78
C ASP A 82 5.94 23.55 -1.35
N LEU A 83 6.09 22.51 -2.18
CA LEU A 83 7.02 21.40 -1.92
C LEU A 83 8.49 21.75 -2.21
N PHE A 84 8.78 22.84 -2.93
CA PHE A 84 10.14 23.28 -3.24
C PHE A 84 10.48 24.61 -2.52
N PRO A 85 11.65 24.73 -1.88
CA PRO A 85 12.79 23.81 -1.91
C PRO A 85 12.63 22.60 -0.98
N ILE A 86 13.23 21.47 -1.40
CA ILE A 86 13.36 20.27 -0.57
C ILE A 86 14.29 20.59 0.61
N THR A 87 13.84 20.29 1.85
CA THR A 87 14.61 20.59 3.06
C THR A 87 15.44 19.38 3.48
N LEU A 88 16.76 19.49 3.37
CA LEU A 88 17.69 18.44 3.82
C LEU A 88 18.27 18.70 5.21
N ALA A 89 18.30 19.97 5.60
CA ALA A 89 18.95 20.43 6.82
C ALA A 89 17.98 20.42 8.01
N TYR A 90 18.47 20.01 9.18
CA TYR A 90 17.76 20.19 10.45
C TYR A 90 18.23 21.49 11.11
N ARG A 91 17.29 22.32 11.56
CA ARG A 91 17.59 23.62 12.20
C ARG A 91 17.10 23.59 13.64
N THR A 92 18.02 23.59 14.60
CA THR A 92 17.70 23.59 16.03
C THR A 92 18.14 24.91 16.65
N ASP A 93 17.31 25.49 17.51
CA ASP A 93 17.69 26.65 18.30
C ASP A 93 18.82 26.27 19.28
N VAL A 94 19.93 27.01 19.26
CA VAL A 94 21.10 26.74 20.12
C VAL A 94 20.72 26.78 21.59
N SER A 95 19.73 27.60 21.98
CA SER A 95 19.24 27.66 23.37
C SER A 95 18.53 26.40 23.86
N ARG A 96 18.13 25.50 22.95
CA ARG A 96 17.46 24.22 23.27
C ARG A 96 18.43 23.04 23.38
N VAL A 97 19.69 23.21 22.96
CA VAL A 97 20.71 22.15 23.00
C VAL A 97 21.53 22.33 24.26
N ALA A 98 21.32 21.46 25.25
CA ALA A 98 22.13 21.44 26.45
C ALA A 98 23.55 20.98 26.12
N ASP A 99 24.55 21.69 26.66
CA ASP A 99 25.98 21.34 26.57
C ASP A 99 26.61 21.46 25.16
N LEU A 100 26.11 22.36 24.31
CA LEU A 100 26.71 22.64 22.99
C LEU A 100 28.02 23.44 23.14
N ASP A 101 29.15 22.82 22.81
CA ASP A 101 30.45 23.46 22.72
C ASP A 101 30.64 24.07 21.32
N ASP A 102 30.72 25.41 21.24
CA ASP A 102 30.93 26.17 20.00
C ASP A 102 32.21 25.74 19.26
N ALA A 103 33.18 25.12 19.94
CA ALA A 103 34.42 24.59 19.36
C ALA A 103 34.30 23.15 18.83
N ARG A 104 33.22 22.42 19.15
CA ARG A 104 33.00 21.01 18.77
C ARG A 104 31.60 20.79 18.23
N LEU A 105 31.34 21.36 17.06
CA LEU A 105 30.09 21.14 16.35
C LEU A 105 30.01 19.71 15.79
N PRO A 106 28.80 19.13 15.71
CA PRO A 106 28.57 17.89 14.96
C PRO A 106 29.07 18.00 13.53
N TRP A 107 29.36 16.85 12.91
CA TRP A 107 29.97 16.82 11.58
C TRP A 107 29.14 17.62 10.55
N LEU A 108 29.80 18.56 9.85
CA LEU A 108 29.23 19.49 8.86
C LEU A 108 28.23 20.51 9.42
N ALA A 109 27.97 20.55 10.73
CA ALA A 109 27.07 21.52 11.31
C ALA A 109 27.74 22.90 11.41
N TYR A 110 26.96 23.94 11.19
CA TYR A 110 27.40 25.33 11.36
C TYR A 110 26.34 26.13 12.11
N ILE A 111 26.77 27.18 12.81
CA ILE A 111 25.86 28.08 13.51
C ILE A 111 25.50 29.24 12.58
N GLU A 112 24.22 29.41 12.34
CA GLU A 112 23.67 30.54 11.61
C GLU A 112 22.96 31.47 12.61
N THR A 113 23.23 32.77 12.54
CA THR A 113 22.53 33.74 13.38
C THR A 113 21.38 34.32 12.58
N VAL A 114 20.16 33.97 12.95
CA VAL A 114 18.94 34.43 12.28
C VAL A 114 18.30 35.52 13.12
N GLN A 115 18.15 36.71 12.54
CA GLN A 115 17.41 37.80 13.19
C GLN A 115 15.91 37.53 13.10
N HIS A 116 15.29 37.23 14.24
CA HIS A 116 13.85 37.04 14.33
C HIS A 116 13.20 38.32 14.84
N ARG A 117 12.37 38.96 14.01
CA ARG A 117 11.54 40.08 14.43
C ARG A 117 10.33 39.53 15.17
N GLU A 118 10.30 39.68 16.49
CA GLU A 118 9.14 39.35 17.32
C GLU A 118 8.35 40.63 17.57
N TYR A 119 7.09 40.65 17.14
CA TYR A 119 6.14 41.71 17.51
C TYR A 119 5.53 41.34 18.85
N ARG A 120 6.00 41.96 19.93
CA ARG A 120 5.40 41.78 21.25
C ARG A 120 4.49 42.95 21.55
N MET A 121 3.29 42.65 22.02
CA MET A 121 2.39 43.69 22.55
C MET A 121 2.96 44.13 23.89
N ASN A 122 3.40 45.37 23.99
CA ASN A 122 3.87 45.92 25.25
C ASN A 122 2.64 46.14 26.17
N PRO A 123 2.56 45.46 27.32
CA PRO A 123 1.36 45.47 28.18
C PRO A 123 1.10 46.84 28.84
N THR A 124 2.08 47.74 28.81
CA THR A 124 1.97 49.07 29.42
C THR A 124 1.56 50.15 28.42
N THR A 125 2.04 50.06 27.18
CA THR A 125 1.77 51.07 26.15
C THR A 125 0.68 50.65 25.17
N SER A 126 0.22 49.39 25.22
CA SER A 126 -0.75 48.80 24.27
C SER A 126 -0.33 48.99 22.80
N GLN A 127 0.98 49.11 22.56
CA GLN A 127 1.58 49.25 21.25
C GLN A 127 2.35 47.98 20.90
N LEU A 128 2.37 47.65 19.61
CA LEU A 128 3.21 46.59 19.08
C LEU A 128 4.65 47.09 19.05
N GLU A 129 5.51 46.50 19.88
CA GLU A 129 6.93 46.83 19.93
C GLU A 129 7.70 45.74 19.17
N GLU A 130 8.47 46.15 18.17
CA GLU A 130 9.33 45.25 17.39
C GLU A 130 10.59 44.95 18.21
N THR A 131 10.65 43.76 18.81
CA THR A 131 11.89 43.28 19.42
C THR A 131 12.63 42.43 18.39
N VAL A 132 13.76 42.94 17.89
CA VAL A 132 14.67 42.16 17.03
C VAL A 132 15.47 41.25 17.94
N SER A 133 15.01 40.00 18.09
CA SER A 133 15.72 38.99 18.86
C SER A 133 16.69 38.25 17.95
N GLU A 134 17.99 38.37 18.23
CA GLU A 134 19.04 37.65 17.53
C GLU A 134 19.08 36.20 18.04
N LYS A 135 18.70 35.25 17.17
CA LYS A 135 18.58 33.84 17.55
C LYS A 135 19.61 33.01 16.81
N ARG A 136 20.55 32.43 17.55
CA ARG A 136 21.54 31.48 17.02
C ARG A 136 20.84 30.14 16.77
N VAL A 137 20.96 29.62 15.55
CA VAL A 137 20.45 28.29 15.18
C VAL A 137 21.61 27.39 14.75
N LEU A 138 21.61 26.16 15.23
CA LEU A 138 22.47 25.10 14.77
C LEU A 138 21.85 24.51 13.51
N VAL A 139 22.57 24.59 12.40
CA VAL A 139 22.15 24.03 11.11
C VAL A 139 22.96 22.77 10.83
N GLU A 140 22.28 21.63 10.81
CA GLU A 140 22.86 20.34 10.44
C GLU A 140 22.44 20.02 9.00
N PRO A 141 23.31 20.19 7.98
CA PRO A 141 22.90 20.21 6.58
C PRO A 141 22.28 18.91 6.06
N LEU A 142 22.58 17.78 6.70
CA LEU A 142 22.00 16.46 6.40
C LEU A 142 21.16 15.89 7.55
N GLY A 143 20.96 16.64 8.62
CA GLY A 143 20.33 16.13 9.85
C GLY A 143 18.89 15.67 9.64
N TYR A 144 18.14 16.33 8.74
CA TYR A 144 16.76 15.93 8.49
C TYR A 144 16.68 14.68 7.60
N LEU A 145 17.59 14.55 6.64
CA LEU A 145 17.69 13.37 5.79
C LEU A 145 18.04 12.11 6.60
N THR A 146 19.00 12.20 7.53
CA THR A 146 19.37 11.05 8.39
C THR A 146 18.22 10.64 9.32
N LEU A 147 17.50 11.61 9.90
CA LEU A 147 16.28 11.35 10.66
C LEU A 147 15.22 10.64 9.80
N THR A 148 14.99 11.12 8.59
CA THR A 148 14.00 10.55 7.66
C THR A 148 14.38 9.12 7.25
N ILE A 149 15.65 8.86 6.99
CA ILE A 149 16.15 7.50 6.71
C ILE A 149 15.95 6.59 7.92
N GLY A 150 16.26 7.06 9.13
CA GLY A 150 16.00 6.31 10.36
C GLY A 150 14.53 5.93 10.52
N LYS A 151 13.62 6.88 10.23
CA LYS A 151 12.18 6.64 10.23
C LYS A 151 11.71 5.68 9.13
N MET A 152 12.37 5.70 7.97
CA MET A 152 12.11 4.73 6.90
C MET A 152 12.56 3.32 7.30
N ILE A 153 13.69 3.18 8.01
CA ILE A 153 14.15 1.90 8.54
C ILE A 153 13.14 1.34 9.53
N GLU A 154 12.65 2.16 10.47
CA GLU A 154 11.57 1.79 11.41
C GLU A 154 10.32 1.27 10.66
N THR A 155 9.94 1.90 9.54
CA THR A 155 8.85 1.43 8.67
C THR A 155 9.13 0.05 8.04
N ILE A 156 10.36 -0.19 7.59
CA ILE A 156 10.76 -1.49 7.03
C ILE A 156 10.73 -2.57 8.13
N GLU A 157 11.20 -2.25 9.34
CA GLU A 157 11.16 -3.17 10.48
C GLU A 157 9.73 -3.55 10.85
N ILE A 158 8.82 -2.57 10.92
CA ILE A 158 7.38 -2.82 11.13
C ILE A 158 6.85 -3.80 10.08
N ALA A 159 7.18 -3.58 8.81
CA ALA A 159 6.74 -4.44 7.72
C ALA A 159 7.34 -5.86 7.78
N LEU A 160 8.61 -6.00 8.17
CA LEU A 160 9.28 -7.28 8.35
C LEU A 160 8.63 -8.07 9.49
N TRP A 161 8.45 -7.45 10.67
CA TRP A 161 7.80 -8.10 11.81
C TRP A 161 6.35 -8.47 11.53
N ALA A 162 5.61 -7.61 10.83
CA ALA A 162 4.26 -7.91 10.37
C ALA A 162 4.23 -9.15 9.46
N THR A 163 5.19 -9.25 8.54
CA THR A 163 5.28 -10.37 7.59
C THR A 163 5.65 -11.66 8.30
N ILE A 164 6.58 -11.62 9.25
CA ILE A 164 6.94 -12.77 10.08
C ILE A 164 5.70 -13.27 10.85
N LEU A 165 4.98 -12.35 11.51
CA LEU A 165 3.74 -12.68 12.22
C LEU A 165 2.69 -13.28 11.29
N ALA A 166 2.50 -12.69 10.10
CA ALA A 166 1.57 -13.18 9.09
C ALA A 166 1.89 -14.61 8.67
N VAL A 167 3.15 -14.91 8.37
CA VAL A 167 3.60 -16.26 8.00
C VAL A 167 3.38 -17.23 9.16
N LEU A 168 3.81 -16.88 10.38
CA LEU A 168 3.67 -17.75 11.56
C LEU A 168 2.22 -18.13 11.87
N LEU A 169 1.29 -17.17 11.77
CA LEU A 169 -0.14 -17.43 12.01
C LEU A 169 -0.83 -18.09 10.82
N SER A 170 -0.40 -17.82 9.59
CA SER A 170 -1.01 -18.39 8.39
C SER A 170 -0.73 -19.88 8.22
N LEU A 171 0.45 -20.39 8.60
CA LEU A 171 0.79 -21.81 8.47
C LEU A 171 -0.19 -22.76 9.20
N PRO A 172 -0.49 -22.57 10.50
CA PRO A 172 -1.48 -23.41 11.19
C PRO A 172 -2.89 -23.19 10.65
N LEU A 173 -3.28 -21.94 10.33
CA LEU A 173 -4.59 -21.65 9.73
C LEU A 173 -4.75 -22.35 8.38
N ALA A 174 -3.72 -22.38 7.56
CA ALA A 174 -3.71 -23.03 6.25
C ALA A 174 -3.87 -24.54 6.39
N TYR A 175 -3.09 -25.17 7.27
CA TYR A 175 -3.19 -26.61 7.52
C TYR A 175 -4.58 -27.03 8.03
N LEU A 176 -5.14 -26.27 8.98
CA LEU A 176 -6.47 -26.56 9.54
C LEU A 176 -7.61 -26.16 8.58
N GLY A 177 -7.36 -25.18 7.71
CA GLY A 177 -8.29 -24.65 6.71
C GLY A 177 -8.27 -25.40 5.38
N ALA A 178 -7.40 -26.38 5.20
CA ALA A 178 -7.32 -27.23 4.01
C ALA A 178 -8.22 -28.47 4.17
N ALA A 179 -9.22 -28.61 3.30
CA ALA A 179 -10.26 -29.65 3.38
C ALA A 179 -9.71 -31.09 3.32
N ASN A 180 -8.56 -31.30 2.69
CA ASN A 180 -7.87 -32.58 2.57
C ASN A 180 -7.01 -32.96 3.80
N TYR A 181 -6.64 -32.00 4.65
CA TYR A 181 -5.80 -32.21 5.83
C TYR A 181 -6.51 -32.00 7.17
N THR A 182 -7.58 -31.21 7.18
CA THR A 182 -8.30 -30.84 8.40
C THR A 182 -8.78 -32.06 9.21
N PRO A 183 -8.69 -32.05 10.56
CA PRO A 183 -9.15 -33.18 11.38
C PRO A 183 -10.67 -33.31 11.47
N SER A 184 -11.42 -32.19 11.41
CA SER A 184 -12.88 -32.18 11.53
C SER A 184 -13.50 -31.01 10.76
N LYS A 185 -14.77 -31.17 10.36
CA LYS A 185 -15.52 -30.10 9.67
C LYS A 185 -15.66 -28.84 10.54
N ALA A 186 -15.74 -28.98 11.86
CA ALA A 186 -15.82 -27.86 12.79
C ALA A 186 -14.52 -27.04 12.81
N ILE A 187 -13.36 -27.71 12.87
CA ILE A 187 -12.04 -27.05 12.83
C ILE A 187 -11.82 -26.35 11.49
N TYR A 188 -12.23 -26.98 10.39
CA TYR A 188 -12.21 -26.37 9.06
C TYR A 188 -13.02 -25.07 9.02
N ALA A 189 -14.26 -25.10 9.48
CA ALA A 189 -15.15 -23.94 9.49
C ALA A 189 -14.60 -22.83 10.40
N LEU A 190 -14.05 -23.20 11.57
CA LEU A 190 -13.41 -22.25 12.47
C LEU A 190 -12.19 -21.59 11.81
N SER A 191 -11.29 -22.36 11.21
CA SER A 191 -10.10 -21.82 10.55
C SER A 191 -10.46 -20.87 9.40
N ARG A 192 -11.36 -21.30 8.50
CA ARG A 192 -11.84 -20.44 7.39
C ARG A 192 -12.60 -19.22 7.89
N GLY A 193 -13.33 -19.35 8.99
CA GLY A 193 -13.99 -18.26 9.70
C GLY A 193 -12.99 -17.24 10.26
N THR A 194 -11.95 -17.69 10.96
CA THR A 194 -10.85 -16.84 11.46
C THR A 194 -10.13 -16.14 10.33
N VAL A 195 -9.79 -16.86 9.25
CA VAL A 195 -9.20 -16.28 8.03
C VAL A 195 -10.08 -15.17 7.45
N SER A 196 -11.39 -15.39 7.39
CA SER A 196 -12.34 -14.39 6.89
C SER A 196 -12.44 -13.18 7.83
N LEU A 197 -12.45 -13.42 9.15
CA LEU A 197 -12.48 -12.36 10.17
C LEU A 197 -11.25 -11.47 10.11
N LEU A 198 -10.04 -12.06 10.04
CA LEU A 198 -8.78 -11.32 9.94
C LEU A 198 -8.72 -10.41 8.71
N ARG A 199 -9.42 -10.77 7.63
CA ARG A 199 -9.50 -10.00 6.39
C ARG A 199 -10.66 -9.00 6.35
N ALA A 200 -11.64 -9.14 7.24
CA ALA A 200 -12.85 -8.33 7.20
C ALA A 200 -12.57 -6.87 7.58
N ILE A 201 -11.61 -6.64 8.48
CA ILE A 201 -11.24 -5.31 8.95
C ILE A 201 -10.05 -4.80 8.12
N PRO A 202 -10.17 -3.62 7.48
CA PRO A 202 -9.04 -2.95 6.83
C PRO A 202 -7.91 -2.66 7.83
N GLU A 203 -6.67 -2.82 7.39
CA GLU A 203 -5.49 -2.65 8.25
C GLU A 203 -5.37 -1.27 8.91
N LEU A 204 -5.85 -0.21 8.26
CA LEU A 204 -5.89 1.14 8.85
C LEU A 204 -6.82 1.20 10.06
N ILE A 205 -8.00 0.56 9.97
CA ILE A 205 -8.97 0.53 11.06
C ILE A 205 -8.44 -0.34 12.20
N SER A 206 -7.83 -1.48 11.88
CA SER A 206 -7.16 -2.31 12.89
C SER A 206 -6.03 -1.56 13.58
N ALA A 207 -5.22 -0.78 12.84
CA ALA A 207 -4.15 0.03 13.39
C ALA A 207 -4.70 1.09 14.36
N LEU A 208 -5.76 1.82 13.99
CA LEU A 208 -6.42 2.77 14.90
C LEU A 208 -6.86 2.12 16.21
N PHE A 209 -7.48 0.94 16.14
CA PHE A 209 -7.94 0.21 17.32
C PHE A 209 -6.76 -0.29 18.18
N LEU A 210 -5.68 -0.74 17.55
CA LEU A 210 -4.49 -1.22 18.24
C LEU A 210 -3.66 -0.08 18.84
N VAL A 211 -3.62 1.09 18.21
CA VAL A 211 -3.02 2.31 18.79
C VAL A 211 -3.82 2.72 20.03
N LEU A 212 -5.15 2.62 20.00
CA LEU A 212 -5.97 2.88 21.19
C LEU A 212 -5.68 1.86 22.32
N ALA A 213 -5.44 0.60 21.97
CA ALA A 213 -5.21 -0.47 22.95
C ALA A 213 -3.79 -0.51 23.53
N PHE A 214 -2.76 -0.28 22.71
CA PHE A 214 -1.34 -0.43 23.05
C PHE A 214 -0.57 0.90 23.12
N GLY A 215 -1.19 2.00 22.72
CA GLY A 215 -0.56 3.32 22.60
C GLY A 215 0.08 3.55 21.24
N PHE A 216 0.63 4.76 21.08
CA PHE A 216 1.37 5.17 19.89
C PHE A 216 2.66 4.36 19.72
N GLY A 217 2.93 3.91 18.50
CA GLY A 217 4.21 3.32 18.12
C GLY A 217 4.13 2.05 17.26
N PRO A 218 5.30 1.45 16.96
CA PRO A 218 5.45 0.34 16.01
C PRO A 218 4.63 -0.91 16.31
N VAL A 219 4.35 -1.17 17.59
CA VAL A 219 3.65 -2.38 18.04
C VAL A 219 2.26 -2.47 17.43
N ALA A 220 1.50 -1.38 17.46
CA ALA A 220 0.18 -1.33 16.84
C ALA A 220 0.26 -1.57 15.33
N GLY A 221 1.30 -1.04 14.68
CA GLY A 221 1.51 -1.15 13.24
C GLY A 221 1.76 -2.58 12.78
N PHE A 222 2.76 -3.26 13.37
CA PHE A 222 3.11 -4.60 12.90
C PHE A 222 2.03 -5.63 13.25
N LEU A 223 1.31 -5.44 14.37
CA LEU A 223 0.16 -6.28 14.73
C LEU A 223 -1.00 -6.11 13.75
N ALA A 224 -1.35 -4.86 13.39
CA ALA A 224 -2.42 -4.58 12.44
C ALA A 224 -2.14 -5.23 11.08
N LEU A 225 -0.94 -5.00 10.54
CA LEU A 225 -0.52 -5.55 9.26
C LEU A 225 -0.37 -7.07 9.31
N GLY A 226 0.22 -7.60 10.39
CA GLY A 226 0.48 -9.03 10.53
C GLY A 226 -0.79 -9.85 10.69
N LEU A 227 -1.78 -9.36 11.44
CA LEU A 227 -3.09 -10.02 11.57
C LEU A 227 -3.84 -10.04 10.24
N HIS A 228 -3.89 -8.92 9.53
CA HIS A 228 -4.51 -8.85 8.21
C HIS A 228 -3.78 -9.76 7.20
N GLY A 229 -2.44 -9.71 7.19
CA GLY A 229 -1.58 -10.56 6.38
C GLY A 229 -1.74 -12.05 6.67
N ALA A 230 -1.93 -12.45 7.93
CA ALA A 230 -2.19 -13.83 8.32
C ALA A 230 -3.47 -14.37 7.70
N GLY A 231 -4.54 -13.56 7.65
CA GLY A 231 -5.77 -13.91 6.97
C GLY A 231 -5.57 -14.02 5.45
N PHE A 232 -4.81 -13.11 4.84
CA PHE A 232 -4.48 -13.19 3.42
C PHE A 232 -3.72 -14.48 3.10
N LEU A 233 -2.55 -14.68 3.71
CA LEU A 233 -1.69 -15.85 3.46
C LEU A 233 -2.39 -17.15 3.85
N GLY A 234 -3.10 -17.19 4.98
CA GLY A 234 -3.79 -18.39 5.44
C GLY A 234 -4.83 -18.91 4.44
N LYS A 235 -5.51 -18.00 3.73
CA LYS A 235 -6.42 -18.37 2.64
C LYS A 235 -5.67 -19.01 1.47
N PHE A 236 -4.68 -18.31 0.92
CA PHE A 236 -3.96 -18.77 -0.27
C PHE A 236 -3.15 -20.04 -0.01
N TYR A 237 -2.52 -20.14 1.16
CA TYR A 237 -1.81 -21.33 1.59
C TYR A 237 -2.75 -22.54 1.72
N ALA A 238 -3.96 -22.36 2.28
CA ALA A 238 -4.94 -23.45 2.34
C ALA A 238 -5.38 -23.91 0.94
N GLU A 239 -5.63 -22.96 0.03
CA GLU A 239 -6.06 -23.24 -1.35
C GLU A 239 -4.97 -23.98 -2.14
N ASP A 240 -3.71 -23.57 -2.00
CA ASP A 240 -2.57 -24.26 -2.63
C ASP A 240 -2.41 -25.70 -2.09
N ILE A 241 -2.57 -25.92 -0.78
CA ILE A 241 -2.55 -27.27 -0.18
C ILE A 241 -3.68 -28.14 -0.74
N GLU A 242 -4.87 -27.58 -0.94
CA GLU A 242 -6.03 -28.28 -1.50
C GLU A 242 -5.83 -28.60 -2.99
N ALA A 243 -5.15 -27.73 -3.73
CA ALA A 243 -4.92 -27.85 -5.17
C ALA A 243 -3.72 -28.74 -5.55
N ALA A 244 -2.80 -29.03 -4.62
CA ALA A 244 -1.61 -29.83 -4.88
C ALA A 244 -1.93 -31.25 -5.43
N ASP A 245 -1.09 -31.77 -6.33
CA ASP A 245 -1.32 -33.07 -6.98
C ASP A 245 -1.39 -34.18 -5.91
N LYS A 246 -2.44 -35.00 -6.03
CA LYS A 246 -2.73 -36.11 -5.11
C LYS A 246 -1.85 -37.32 -5.40
N LYS A 247 -1.32 -37.50 -6.61
CA LYS A 247 -0.54 -38.71 -6.97
C LYS A 247 0.68 -38.93 -6.05
N PRO A 248 1.56 -37.94 -5.80
CA PRO A 248 2.68 -38.14 -4.88
C PRO A 248 2.22 -38.34 -3.43
N GLN A 249 1.06 -37.77 -3.07
CA GLN A 249 0.49 -37.92 -1.73
C GLN A 249 -0.01 -39.35 -1.50
N ASP A 250 -0.73 -39.91 -2.47
CA ASP A 250 -1.29 -41.27 -2.39
C ASP A 250 -0.19 -42.33 -2.42
N ALA A 251 0.89 -42.11 -3.18
CA ALA A 251 2.07 -42.97 -3.17
C ALA A 251 2.72 -43.03 -1.77
N LEU A 252 2.91 -41.88 -1.09
CA LEU A 252 3.44 -41.86 0.27
C LEU A 252 2.48 -42.49 1.28
N ARG A 253 1.16 -42.30 1.13
CA ARG A 253 0.15 -42.95 1.99
C ARG A 253 0.20 -44.46 1.86
N ALA A 254 0.39 -45.00 0.65
CA ALA A 254 0.52 -46.43 0.41
C ALA A 254 1.74 -47.05 1.12
N LEU A 255 2.79 -46.25 1.37
CA LEU A 255 3.97 -46.63 2.16
C LEU A 255 3.77 -46.46 3.68
N GLY A 256 2.55 -46.14 4.14
CA GLY A 256 2.24 -45.94 5.56
C GLY A 256 2.66 -44.58 6.12
N ALA A 257 2.94 -43.57 5.29
CA ALA A 257 3.29 -42.24 5.77
C ALA A 257 2.09 -41.54 6.44
N SER A 258 2.33 -40.94 7.61
CA SER A 258 1.32 -40.12 8.30
C SER A 258 0.99 -38.84 7.53
N LYS A 259 -0.18 -38.24 7.76
CA LYS A 259 -0.62 -37.00 7.08
C LYS A 259 0.43 -35.88 7.13
N VAL A 260 1.11 -35.70 8.26
CA VAL A 260 2.17 -34.67 8.41
C VAL A 260 3.39 -34.98 7.54
N ARG A 261 3.78 -36.27 7.43
CA ARG A 261 4.87 -36.68 6.52
C ARG A 261 4.48 -36.45 5.06
N VAL A 262 3.25 -36.80 4.68
CA VAL A 262 2.72 -36.57 3.33
C VAL A 262 2.70 -35.08 3.01
N LEU A 263 2.23 -34.22 3.93
CA LEU A 263 2.24 -32.78 3.75
C LEU A 263 3.66 -32.26 3.52
N ARG A 264 4.61 -32.65 4.37
CA ARG A 264 5.99 -32.16 4.31
C ARG A 264 6.76 -32.63 3.07
N LEU A 265 6.52 -33.86 2.62
CA LEU A 265 7.34 -34.50 1.57
C LEU A 265 6.70 -34.47 0.19
N ALA A 266 5.36 -34.49 0.08
CA ALA A 266 4.67 -34.43 -1.20
C ALA A 266 4.09 -33.05 -1.49
N VAL A 267 3.41 -32.42 -0.53
CA VAL A 267 2.67 -31.17 -0.81
C VAL A 267 3.58 -29.95 -0.73
N LEU A 268 4.30 -29.79 0.39
CA LEU A 268 5.10 -28.60 0.65
C LEU A 268 6.06 -28.28 -0.50
N PRO A 269 6.84 -29.24 -1.06
CA PRO A 269 7.73 -28.95 -2.18
C PRO A 269 7.02 -28.42 -3.43
N GLN A 270 5.78 -28.85 -3.68
CA GLN A 270 4.97 -28.38 -4.82
C GLN A 270 4.50 -26.93 -4.62
N VAL A 271 4.13 -26.55 -3.40
CA VAL A 271 3.53 -25.23 -3.09
C VAL A 271 4.56 -24.20 -2.59
N MET A 272 5.77 -24.62 -2.23
CA MET A 272 6.83 -23.73 -1.74
C MET A 272 7.10 -22.52 -2.65
N PRO A 273 7.19 -22.66 -3.99
CA PRO A 273 7.40 -21.51 -4.87
C PRO A 273 6.30 -20.45 -4.74
N SER A 274 5.04 -20.88 -4.68
CA SER A 274 3.89 -20.00 -4.45
C SER A 274 3.93 -19.34 -3.08
N TYR A 275 4.28 -20.09 -2.03
CA TYR A 275 4.36 -19.56 -0.67
C TYR A 275 5.40 -18.44 -0.55
N ILE A 276 6.57 -18.65 -1.15
CA ILE A 276 7.62 -17.64 -1.23
C ILE A 276 7.11 -16.42 -2.00
N ALA A 277 6.45 -16.63 -3.14
CA ALA A 277 5.91 -15.54 -3.96
C ALA A 277 4.88 -14.69 -3.22
N TYR A 278 3.98 -15.32 -2.45
CA TYR A 278 2.98 -14.63 -1.62
C TYR A 278 3.63 -13.92 -0.42
N THR A 279 4.61 -14.55 0.24
CA THR A 279 5.33 -13.92 1.36
C THR A 279 6.08 -12.67 0.91
N LEU A 280 6.81 -12.74 -0.21
CA LEU A 280 7.50 -11.59 -0.78
C LEU A 280 6.52 -10.47 -1.19
N TYR A 281 5.37 -10.85 -1.76
CA TYR A 281 4.31 -9.89 -2.05
C TYR A 281 3.75 -9.22 -0.79
N ILE A 282 3.53 -9.98 0.29
CA ILE A 282 3.06 -9.43 1.57
C ILE A 282 4.11 -8.52 2.20
N LEU A 283 5.39 -8.88 2.15
CA LEU A 283 6.45 -8.01 2.66
C LEU A 283 6.45 -6.64 1.97
N ASP A 284 6.46 -6.68 0.65
CA ASP A 284 6.48 -5.51 -0.21
C ASP A 284 5.23 -4.63 -0.01
N ARG A 285 4.05 -5.27 0.05
CA ARG A 285 2.79 -4.62 0.43
C ARG A 285 2.87 -3.99 1.83
N ASN A 286 3.41 -4.70 2.82
CA ASN A 286 3.48 -4.23 4.20
C ASN A 286 4.37 -3.01 4.34
N VAL A 287 5.47 -2.90 3.58
CA VAL A 287 6.31 -1.69 3.58
C VAL A 287 5.51 -0.47 3.13
N ARG A 288 4.74 -0.61 2.04
CA ARG A 288 3.87 0.47 1.55
C ARG A 288 2.72 0.78 2.50
N MET A 289 2.10 -0.23 3.11
CA MET A 289 1.00 0.00 4.06
C MET A 289 1.49 0.56 5.39
N ALA A 290 2.72 0.25 5.81
CA ALA A 290 3.34 0.79 7.02
C ALA A 290 3.47 2.31 6.97
N THR A 291 3.71 2.91 5.80
CA THR A 291 3.71 4.38 5.65
C THR A 291 2.31 4.98 5.87
N VAL A 292 1.26 4.30 5.41
CA VAL A 292 -0.12 4.77 5.53
C VAL A 292 -0.62 4.66 6.96
N ILE A 293 -0.42 3.52 7.62
CA ILE A 293 -0.84 3.36 9.02
C ILE A 293 0.00 4.19 9.98
N GLY A 294 1.24 4.55 9.62
CA GLY A 294 2.05 5.48 10.41
C GLY A 294 1.36 6.84 10.62
N LEU A 295 0.51 7.26 9.67
CA LEU A 295 -0.29 8.50 9.77
C LEU A 295 -1.24 8.49 10.97
N VAL A 296 -1.69 7.32 11.41
CA VAL A 296 -2.60 7.18 12.57
C VAL A 296 -1.87 6.92 13.89
N GLY A 297 -0.53 7.04 13.90
CA GLY A 297 0.27 6.88 15.11
C GLY A 297 0.87 5.48 15.31
N ALA A 298 0.88 4.66 14.26
CA ALA A 298 1.46 3.32 14.30
C ALA A 298 2.99 3.28 14.12
N GLY A 299 3.67 4.44 14.19
CA GLY A 299 5.13 4.57 14.09
C GLY A 299 5.66 4.77 12.67
N GLY A 300 6.99 4.79 12.57
CA GLY A 300 7.73 4.91 11.31
C GLY A 300 7.59 6.24 10.57
N ILE A 301 7.92 6.24 9.28
CA ILE A 301 7.95 7.43 8.42
C ILE A 301 6.59 8.09 8.22
N GLY A 302 5.49 7.33 8.31
CA GLY A 302 4.14 7.87 8.20
C GLY A 302 3.80 8.86 9.31
N GLN A 303 4.28 8.59 10.53
CA GLN A 303 4.05 9.49 11.66
C GLN A 303 4.81 10.82 11.48
N GLU A 304 6.05 10.75 11.00
CA GLU A 304 6.85 11.94 10.66
C GLU A 304 6.19 12.74 9.52
N LEU A 305 5.72 12.05 8.47
CA LEU A 305 5.00 12.67 7.36
C LEU A 305 3.78 13.45 7.83
N LYS A 306 2.95 12.83 8.68
CA LYS A 306 1.76 13.47 9.23
C LYS A 306 2.11 14.69 10.08
N GLY A 307 3.13 14.57 10.93
CA GLY A 307 3.59 15.68 11.77
C GLY A 307 4.02 16.89 10.96
N ARG A 308 4.85 16.70 9.92
CA ARG A 308 5.33 17.81 9.07
C ARG A 308 4.25 18.41 8.21
N TYR A 309 3.33 17.57 7.71
CA TYR A 309 2.17 18.04 6.98
C TYR A 309 1.28 18.95 7.84
N ASP A 310 1.02 18.56 9.09
CA ASP A 310 0.18 19.34 10.01
C ASP A 310 0.84 20.63 10.50
N LEU A 311 2.19 20.68 10.48
CA LEU A 311 2.97 21.88 10.76
C LEU A 311 3.16 22.78 9.53
N PHE A 312 2.57 22.44 8.37
CA PHE A 312 2.75 23.15 7.10
C PHE A 312 4.22 23.23 6.63
N GLU A 313 5.07 22.29 7.08
CA GLU A 313 6.49 22.22 6.71
C GLU A 313 6.67 21.43 5.39
N TYR A 314 6.16 21.97 4.29
CA TYR A 314 6.07 21.25 3.03
C TYR A 314 7.43 20.88 2.39
N GLY A 315 8.50 21.64 2.66
CA GLY A 315 9.86 21.26 2.26
C GLY A 315 10.37 19.99 2.95
N ASN A 316 9.97 19.77 4.21
CA ASN A 316 10.25 18.52 4.94
C ASN A 316 9.40 17.37 4.41
N VAL A 317 8.12 17.63 4.12
CA VAL A 317 7.21 16.67 3.47
C VAL A 317 7.79 16.19 2.13
N ALA A 318 8.33 17.11 1.31
CA ALA A 318 8.95 16.76 0.04
C ALA A 318 10.14 15.79 0.21
N THR A 319 11.01 16.03 1.19
CA THR A 319 12.13 15.12 1.52
C THR A 319 11.64 13.74 1.90
N ILE A 320 10.61 13.66 2.75
CA ILE A 320 9.99 12.38 3.15
C ILE A 320 9.45 11.64 1.92
N LEU A 321 8.72 12.32 1.04
CA LEU A 321 8.14 11.70 -0.16
C LEU A 321 9.22 11.14 -1.09
N VAL A 322 10.33 11.84 -1.27
CA VAL A 322 11.47 11.35 -2.07
C VAL A 322 12.09 10.11 -1.43
N VAL A 323 12.31 10.12 -0.10
CA VAL A 323 12.88 8.96 0.60
C VAL A 323 11.95 7.74 0.50
N ILE A 324 10.64 7.91 0.68
CA ILE A 324 9.65 6.84 0.51
C ILE A 324 9.72 6.29 -0.92
N PHE A 325 9.69 7.16 -1.94
CA PHE A 325 9.72 6.75 -3.34
C PHE A 325 10.97 5.94 -3.68
N VAL A 326 12.15 6.47 -3.34
CA VAL A 326 13.44 5.79 -3.62
C VAL A 326 13.49 4.45 -2.91
N THR A 327 13.07 4.38 -1.66
CA THR A 327 13.13 3.15 -0.86
C THR A 327 12.18 2.08 -1.41
N VAL A 328 10.92 2.43 -1.68
CA VAL A 328 9.94 1.49 -2.24
C VAL A 328 10.38 1.02 -3.62
N PHE A 329 10.87 1.92 -4.48
CA PHE A 329 11.40 1.56 -5.79
C PHE A 329 12.57 0.56 -5.70
N VAL A 330 13.52 0.79 -4.80
CA VAL A 330 14.64 -0.14 -4.59
C VAL A 330 14.15 -1.50 -4.07
N LEU A 331 13.21 -1.51 -3.13
CA LEU A 331 12.63 -2.75 -2.58
C LEU A 331 11.84 -3.54 -3.63
N ASP A 332 11.08 -2.87 -4.49
CA ASP A 332 10.36 -3.49 -5.61
C ASP A 332 11.35 -4.21 -6.54
N GLN A 333 12.46 -3.55 -6.88
CA GLN A 333 13.50 -4.10 -7.76
C GLN A 333 14.24 -5.27 -7.13
N ILE A 334 14.48 -5.25 -5.82
CA ILE A 334 15.07 -6.38 -5.09
C ILE A 334 14.08 -7.56 -5.08
N SER A 335 12.82 -7.30 -4.74
CA SER A 335 11.76 -8.31 -4.66
C SER A 335 11.50 -8.98 -6.02
N ALA A 336 11.52 -8.21 -7.11
CA ALA A 336 11.39 -8.74 -8.47
C ALA A 336 12.56 -9.67 -8.84
N ARG A 337 13.79 -9.29 -8.52
CA ARG A 337 14.98 -10.13 -8.79
C ARG A 337 14.98 -11.42 -7.96
N LEU A 338 14.59 -11.34 -6.68
CA LEU A 338 14.48 -12.52 -5.82
C LEU A 338 13.42 -13.49 -6.34
N ARG A 339 12.25 -12.97 -6.73
CA ARG A 339 11.17 -13.78 -7.31
C ARG A 339 11.61 -14.47 -8.60
N ALA A 340 12.29 -13.74 -9.49
CA ALA A 340 12.79 -14.30 -10.74
C ALA A 340 13.79 -15.45 -10.53
N ARG A 341 14.63 -15.41 -9.49
CA ARG A 341 15.59 -16.48 -9.18
C ARG A 341 14.96 -17.71 -8.51
N LEU A 342 13.82 -17.55 -7.84
CA LEU A 342 13.20 -18.61 -7.05
C LEU A 342 12.07 -19.34 -7.79
N ILE A 343 11.54 -18.74 -8.86
CA ILE A 343 10.44 -19.28 -9.67
C ILE A 343 10.92 -19.75 -11.06
N ALA A 344 12.09 -19.30 -11.52
CA ALA A 344 12.74 -19.81 -12.74
C ALA A 344 13.46 -21.13 -12.50
#